data_AF-A0AAU0VBA3-F1
#
_entry.id   AF-A0AAU0VBA3-F1
#
_cell.length_a   1.000
_cell.length_b   1.000
_cell.length_c   1.000
_cell.angle_alpha   90.00
_cell.angle_beta   90.00
_cell.angle_gamma   90.00
#
_symmetry.space_group_name_H-M   'P 1'
#
loop_
_entity.id
_entity.type
_entity.pdbx_description
1 polymer ?
#
loop_
_entity_poly.entity_id
_entity_poly.type
_entity_poly.pdbx_seq_one_letter_code
_entity_poly.pdbx_strand_id
1 'polypeptide(L)'
;MSKDHDDEPIFVRSDWGTSRYVYNPNHPIGVALIIGSLLFAAGGMYYLHASSSWSEGELRDAVHTAVRDLESERHTFSTWTGGYDRLIRDALEESGEGPSTGGVVHVEDANDPYDEDADPSVDLFEVTAQDVDATFCLGVSPPEPEPALENITVGLSVTVEEGRC
;
A
#
# COMPACT_ATOMS: atom_id res chain seq x y z
N MET A 1 -2.15 59.94 16.86
CA MET A 1 -1.00 59.12 17.28
C MET A 1 -1.54 58.13 18.32
N SER A 2 -2.22 57.08 17.86
CA SER A 2 -2.75 56.04 18.74
C SER A 2 -1.79 54.87 18.72
N LYS A 3 -1.29 54.59 19.91
CA LYS A 3 -0.27 53.63 20.31
C LYS A 3 -0.47 52.24 19.69
N ASP A 4 0.65 51.68 19.24
CA ASP A 4 0.92 50.25 19.07
C ASP A 4 0.08 49.37 20.01
N HIS A 5 -0.79 48.57 19.42
CA HIS A 5 -1.43 47.42 20.06
C HIS A 5 -0.78 46.11 19.57
N ASP A 6 0.44 46.18 19.03
CA ASP A 6 1.17 45.04 18.46
C ASP A 6 2.26 44.48 19.40
N ASP A 7 2.48 45.11 20.56
CA ASP A 7 3.52 44.73 21.54
C ASP A 7 2.95 44.02 22.78
N GLU A 8 1.98 43.12 22.63
CA GLU A 8 1.57 42.26 23.75
C GLU A 8 2.67 41.18 23.95
N PRO A 9 3.39 41.14 25.08
CA PRO A 9 4.54 40.25 25.21
C PRO A 9 4.11 38.77 25.29
N ILE A 10 4.81 37.91 24.54
CA ILE A 10 4.60 36.44 24.51
C ILE A 10 4.68 35.82 25.92
N PHE A 11 5.43 36.46 26.82
CA PHE A 11 5.52 36.11 28.23
C PHE A 11 5.06 37.28 29.11
N VAL A 12 3.99 37.07 29.88
CA VAL A 12 3.48 38.04 30.86
C VAL A 12 4.01 37.69 32.24
N ARG A 13 4.30 38.69 33.06
CA ARG A 13 4.75 38.49 34.43
C ARG A 13 3.56 38.04 35.28
N SER A 14 3.69 36.93 36.00
CA SER A 14 2.69 36.49 36.98
C SER A 14 2.73 37.40 38.21
N ASP A 15 1.61 38.03 38.56
CA ASP A 15 1.46 38.84 39.78
C ASP A 15 1.21 37.98 41.05
N TRP A 16 1.13 36.66 40.92
CA TRP A 16 0.88 35.76 42.04
C TRP A 16 2.18 35.34 42.74
N GLY A 17 2.76 36.27 43.49
CA GLY A 17 3.78 36.03 44.53
C GLY A 17 5.17 35.59 44.06
N THR A 18 5.31 35.12 42.82
CA THR A 18 6.61 34.86 42.18
C THR A 18 6.59 35.52 40.81
N SER A 19 7.56 36.39 40.58
CA SER A 19 7.81 37.10 39.32
C SER A 19 8.26 36.13 38.20
N ARG A 20 7.49 35.09 37.92
CA ARG A 20 7.72 34.18 36.79
C ARG A 20 7.04 34.73 35.55
N TYR A 21 7.73 34.55 34.43
CA TYR A 21 7.21 34.80 33.10
C TYR A 21 6.33 33.61 32.71
N VAL A 22 5.05 33.87 32.42
CA VAL A 22 4.04 32.87 32.03
C VAL A 22 3.62 33.18 30.59
N TYR A 23 3.45 32.14 29.77
CA TYR A 23 3.01 32.30 28.38
C TYR A 23 1.65 33.02 28.30
N ASN A 24 1.53 34.03 27.43
CA ASN A 24 0.27 34.71 27.18
C ASN A 24 -0.56 33.94 26.13
N PRO A 25 -1.63 33.21 26.53
CA PRO A 25 -2.46 32.49 25.57
C PRO A 25 -3.24 33.42 24.63
N ASN A 26 -3.33 34.72 24.92
CA ASN A 26 -4.02 35.70 24.06
C ASN A 26 -3.09 36.36 23.02
N HIS A 27 -1.82 35.96 22.94
CA HIS A 27 -0.91 36.51 21.95
C HIS A 27 -1.17 35.89 20.56
N PRO A 28 -1.56 36.67 19.54
CA PRO A 28 -2.05 36.16 18.26
C PRO A 28 -0.99 35.33 17.52
N ILE A 29 0.29 35.72 17.61
CA ILE A 29 1.39 34.96 17.01
C ILE A 29 1.59 33.62 17.74
N GLY A 30 1.41 33.60 19.06
CA GLY A 30 1.53 32.38 19.84
C GLY A 30 0.46 31.35 19.47
N VAL A 31 -0.78 31.80 19.38
CA VAL A 31 -1.92 30.98 18.92
C VAL A 31 -1.71 30.52 17.47
N ALA A 32 -1.24 31.41 16.58
CA ALA A 32 -0.95 31.06 15.19
C ALA A 32 0.15 29.99 15.06
N LEU A 33 1.20 30.05 15.88
CA LEU A 33 2.24 29.02 15.91
C LEU A 33 1.74 27.68 16.44
N ILE A 34 0.85 27.69 17.44
CA ILE A 34 0.22 26.47 17.95
C ILE A 34 -0.66 25.85 16.86
N ILE A 35 -1.55 26.62 16.23
CA ILE A 35 -2.41 26.12 15.16
C ILE A 35 -1.58 25.64 13.97
N GLY A 36 -0.57 26.43 13.56
CA GLY A 36 0.31 26.07 12.45
C GLY A 36 1.10 24.79 12.70
N SER A 37 1.62 24.60 13.92
CA SER A 37 2.35 23.38 14.28
C SER A 37 1.43 22.15 14.32
N LEU A 38 0.18 22.30 14.80
CA LEU A 38 -0.81 21.23 14.76
C LEU A 38 -1.21 20.86 13.33
N LEU A 39 -1.44 21.84 12.46
CA LEU A 39 -1.75 21.60 11.05
C LEU A 39 -0.58 20.95 10.32
N PHE A 40 0.65 21.40 10.60
CA PHE A 40 1.86 20.80 10.03
C PHE A 40 2.02 19.34 10.49
N ALA A 41 1.84 19.07 11.79
CA ALA A 41 1.93 17.71 12.33
C ALA A 41 0.82 16.80 11.77
N ALA A 42 -0.42 17.28 11.73
CA ALA A 42 -1.55 16.53 11.18
C ALA A 42 -1.39 16.28 9.67
N GLY A 43 -1.00 17.29 8.91
CA GLY A 43 -0.73 17.17 7.48
C GLY A 43 0.44 16.24 7.18
N GLY A 44 1.52 16.32 7.95
CA GLY A 44 2.66 15.42 7.83
C GLY A 44 2.30 13.96 8.13
N MET A 45 1.54 13.72 9.20
CA MET A 45 1.03 12.37 9.51
C MET A 45 0.10 11.83 8.42
N TYR A 46 -0.80 12.67 7.90
CA TYR A 46 -1.69 12.26 6.80
C TYR A 46 -0.92 11.91 5.54
N TYR A 47 0.08 12.73 5.16
CA TYR A 47 0.93 12.47 4.01
C TYR A 47 1.69 11.15 4.14
N LEU A 48 2.33 10.90 5.30
CA LEU A 48 3.06 9.66 5.55
C LEU A 48 2.14 8.44 5.55
N HIS A 49 0.91 8.59 6.05
CA HIS A 49 -0.07 7.52 6.03
C HIS A 49 -0.52 7.21 4.60
N ALA A 50 -0.87 8.23 3.82
CA ALA A 50 -1.30 8.09 2.43
C ALA A 50 -0.20 7.51 1.53
N SER A 51 1.07 7.81 1.79
CA SER A 51 2.19 7.23 1.03
C SER A 51 2.52 5.78 1.41
N SER A 52 1.87 5.25 2.45
CA SER A 52 2.10 3.90 2.98
C SER A 52 0.95 2.93 2.78
N SER A 53 -0.24 3.45 2.52
CA SER A 53 -1.45 2.66 2.26
C SER A 53 -1.63 2.43 0.77
N TRP A 54 -2.08 1.24 0.40
CA TRP A 54 -2.61 0.99 -0.94
C TRP A 54 -3.90 1.78 -1.17
N SER A 55 -4.09 2.27 -2.39
CA SER A 55 -5.41 2.64 -2.90
C SER A 55 -5.97 1.54 -3.81
N GLU A 56 -7.30 1.47 -3.95
CA GLU A 56 -7.95 0.50 -4.85
C GLU A 56 -7.47 0.66 -6.30
N GLY A 57 -7.26 1.90 -6.74
CA GLY A 57 -6.76 2.22 -8.08
C GLY A 57 -5.33 1.70 -8.29
N GLU A 58 -4.43 1.98 -7.35
CA GLU A 58 -3.04 1.50 -7.43
C GLU A 58 -2.99 -0.03 -7.41
N LEU A 59 -3.81 -0.70 -6.57
CA LEU A 59 -3.85 -2.17 -6.55
C LEU A 59 -4.35 -2.72 -7.88
N ARG A 60 -5.42 -2.13 -8.46
CA ARG A 60 -5.95 -2.51 -9.77
C ARG A 60 -4.89 -2.36 -10.87
N ASP A 61 -4.20 -1.23 -10.89
CA ASP A 61 -3.18 -0.92 -11.90
C ASP A 61 -1.93 -1.81 -11.73
N ALA A 62 -1.54 -2.10 -10.48
CA ALA A 62 -0.47 -3.05 -10.16
C ALA A 62 -0.81 -4.45 -10.67
N VAL A 63 -2.02 -4.96 -10.38
CA VAL A 63 -2.48 -6.30 -10.82
C VAL A 63 -2.49 -6.39 -12.34
N HIS A 64 -3.06 -5.39 -13.03
CA HIS A 64 -3.09 -5.41 -14.50
C HIS A 64 -1.72 -5.27 -15.14
N THR A 65 -0.79 -4.55 -14.50
CA THR A 65 0.58 -4.43 -14.99
C THR A 65 1.34 -5.74 -14.75
N ALA A 66 1.24 -6.32 -13.56
CA ALA A 66 1.83 -7.61 -13.24
C ALA A 66 1.34 -8.72 -14.18
N VAL A 67 0.04 -8.78 -14.49
CA VAL A 67 -0.53 -9.70 -15.47
C VAL A 67 0.09 -9.51 -16.84
N ARG A 68 0.19 -8.27 -17.32
CA ARG A 68 0.79 -7.97 -18.61
C ARG A 68 2.26 -8.41 -18.66
N ASP A 69 3.00 -8.19 -17.59
CA ASP A 69 4.41 -8.57 -17.51
C ASP A 69 4.57 -10.09 -17.46
N LEU A 70 3.75 -10.78 -16.66
CA LEU A 70 3.68 -12.24 -16.60
C LEU A 70 3.36 -12.87 -17.97
N GLU A 71 2.46 -12.27 -18.76
CA GLU A 71 2.10 -12.75 -20.10
C GLU A 71 3.12 -12.35 -21.19
N SER A 72 3.93 -11.31 -20.97
CA SER A 72 4.79 -10.74 -22.00
C SER A 72 6.01 -11.60 -22.35
N GLU A 73 6.56 -12.30 -21.37
CA GLU A 73 7.78 -13.07 -21.50
C GLU A 73 7.56 -14.56 -21.20
N ARG A 74 8.43 -15.41 -21.77
CA ARG A 74 8.48 -16.81 -21.39
C ARG A 74 9.38 -16.96 -20.18
N HIS A 75 8.81 -17.41 -19.08
CA HIS A 75 9.54 -17.60 -17.83
C HIS A 75 10.31 -18.90 -17.89
N THR A 76 11.63 -18.82 -17.71
CA THR A 76 12.52 -19.98 -17.73
C THR A 76 13.03 -20.25 -16.34
N PHE A 77 12.68 -21.41 -15.80
CA PHE A 77 13.05 -21.85 -14.46
C PHE A 77 14.13 -22.92 -14.56
N SER A 78 15.29 -22.66 -13.96
CA SER A 78 16.36 -23.67 -13.83
C SER A 78 15.91 -24.83 -12.93
N THR A 79 15.13 -24.53 -11.90
CA THR A 79 14.46 -25.51 -11.04
C THR A 79 13.15 -24.90 -10.57
N TRP A 80 12.04 -25.63 -10.70
CA TRP A 80 10.74 -25.17 -10.21
C TRP A 80 10.68 -25.30 -8.68
N THR A 81 11.05 -24.23 -7.97
CA THR A 81 11.15 -24.22 -6.49
C THR A 81 10.24 -23.19 -5.84
N GLY A 82 8.97 -23.15 -6.25
CA GLY A 82 8.00 -22.20 -5.72
C GLY A 82 6.84 -22.07 -6.68
N GLY A 83 5.65 -21.90 -6.12
CA GLY A 83 4.45 -21.84 -6.94
C GLY A 83 4.25 -20.49 -7.59
N TYR A 84 3.17 -20.40 -8.36
CA TYR A 84 2.77 -19.15 -9.01
C TYR A 84 2.52 -18.01 -8.01
N ASP A 85 2.21 -18.31 -6.74
CA ASP A 85 2.05 -17.32 -5.67
C ASP A 85 3.24 -16.36 -5.55
N ARG A 86 4.46 -16.89 -5.66
CA ARG A 86 5.68 -16.09 -5.59
C ARG A 86 5.91 -15.31 -6.87
N LEU A 87 5.65 -15.91 -8.01
CA LEU A 87 5.80 -15.24 -9.30
C LEU A 87 4.86 -14.06 -9.45
N ILE A 88 3.61 -14.23 -9.01
CA ILE A 88 2.61 -13.17 -8.99
C ILE A 88 3.06 -12.07 -8.02
N ARG A 89 3.54 -12.44 -6.82
CA ARG A 89 4.04 -11.46 -5.85
C ARG A 89 5.24 -10.67 -6.39
N ASP A 90 6.21 -11.34 -6.98
CA ASP A 90 7.40 -10.72 -7.57
C ASP A 90 7.00 -9.79 -8.72
N ALA A 91 6.07 -10.20 -9.60
CA ALA A 91 5.56 -9.36 -10.68
C ALA A 91 4.79 -8.13 -10.17
N LEU A 92 4.02 -8.26 -9.08
CA LEU A 92 3.37 -7.13 -8.42
C LEU A 92 4.39 -6.16 -7.82
N GLU A 93 5.46 -6.65 -7.20
CA GLU A 93 6.55 -5.82 -6.69
C GLU A 93 7.33 -5.12 -7.83
N GLU A 94 7.55 -5.81 -8.95
CA GLU A 94 8.28 -5.27 -10.11
C GLU A 94 7.45 -4.31 -10.97
N SER A 95 6.11 -4.37 -10.88
CA SER A 95 5.20 -3.45 -11.57
C SER A 95 5.51 -1.98 -11.29
N GLY A 96 6.16 -1.69 -10.15
CA GLY A 96 6.51 -0.34 -9.71
C GLY A 96 5.31 0.50 -9.26
N GLU A 97 4.12 -0.11 -9.24
CA GLU A 97 2.86 0.50 -8.83
C GLU A 97 2.59 0.13 -7.37
N GLY A 98 2.28 1.11 -6.53
CA GLY A 98 2.02 0.90 -5.11
C GLY A 98 2.65 1.96 -4.18
N PRO A 99 2.38 1.87 -2.87
CA PRO A 99 2.89 2.82 -1.91
C PRO A 99 4.42 2.81 -1.87
N SER A 100 5.01 4.00 -2.01
CA SER A 100 6.48 4.20 -1.96
C SER A 100 7.14 3.72 -0.67
N THR A 101 6.37 3.55 0.42
CA THR A 101 6.87 3.09 1.72
C THR A 101 5.86 2.16 2.40
N GLY A 102 6.08 0.85 2.40
CA GLY A 102 5.18 -0.10 3.09
C GLY A 102 4.09 -0.66 2.16
N GLY A 103 2.98 -1.11 2.73
CA GLY A 103 1.86 -1.72 2.00
C GLY A 103 2.12 -3.17 1.57
N VAL A 104 1.76 -4.14 2.42
CA VAL A 104 1.92 -5.56 2.11
C VAL A 104 0.78 -6.04 1.23
N VAL A 105 1.12 -6.64 0.09
CA VAL A 105 0.19 -7.39 -0.76
C VAL A 105 0.27 -8.87 -0.39
N HIS A 106 -0.89 -9.49 -0.27
CA HIS A 106 -1.05 -10.90 -0.01
C HIS A 106 -1.55 -11.58 -1.28
N VAL A 107 -0.89 -12.68 -1.64
CA VAL A 107 -1.28 -13.55 -2.75
C VAL A 107 -1.47 -14.92 -2.12
N GLU A 108 -2.68 -15.45 -2.21
CA GLU A 108 -3.07 -16.73 -1.63
C GLU A 108 -3.63 -17.64 -2.73
N ASP A 109 -3.35 -18.94 -2.62
CA ASP A 109 -3.95 -19.93 -3.50
C ASP A 109 -5.44 -20.08 -3.16
N ALA A 110 -6.29 -19.97 -4.17
CA ALA A 110 -7.73 -20.03 -4.03
C ALA A 110 -8.34 -21.30 -4.65
N ASN A 111 -7.51 -22.24 -5.11
CA ASN A 111 -7.98 -23.51 -5.62
C ASN A 111 -8.53 -24.36 -4.46
N ASP A 112 -9.81 -24.69 -4.50
CA ASP A 112 -10.38 -25.69 -3.60
C ASP A 112 -10.10 -27.10 -4.16
N PRO A 113 -9.25 -27.91 -3.51
CA PRO A 113 -8.95 -29.26 -3.98
C PRO A 113 -10.15 -30.22 -3.92
N TYR A 114 -11.26 -29.80 -3.32
CA TYR A 114 -12.50 -30.56 -3.21
C TYR A 114 -13.64 -30.03 -4.09
N ASP A 115 -13.40 -28.96 -4.86
CA ASP A 115 -14.38 -28.46 -5.82
C ASP A 115 -14.34 -29.32 -7.10
N GLU A 116 -15.43 -30.05 -7.36
CA GLU A 116 -15.56 -30.91 -8.54
C GLU A 116 -15.83 -30.11 -9.83
N ASP A 117 -16.29 -28.86 -9.71
CA ASP A 117 -16.59 -27.96 -10.82
C ASP A 117 -15.40 -27.07 -11.22
N ALA A 118 -14.31 -27.06 -10.43
CA ALA A 118 -13.11 -26.30 -10.72
C ALA A 118 -12.42 -26.79 -12.01
N ASP A 119 -11.96 -25.84 -12.85
CA ASP A 119 -11.25 -26.16 -14.08
C ASP A 119 -9.81 -26.61 -13.76
N PRO A 120 -9.44 -27.89 -13.98
CA PRO A 120 -8.10 -28.39 -13.64
C PRO A 120 -6.98 -27.85 -14.55
N SER A 121 -7.33 -27.01 -15.55
CA SER A 121 -6.38 -26.40 -16.47
C SER A 121 -5.99 -24.96 -16.11
N VAL A 122 -6.51 -24.45 -14.98
CA VAL A 122 -6.26 -23.10 -14.48
C VAL A 122 -6.06 -23.16 -12.97
N ASP A 123 -5.01 -22.52 -12.47
CA ASP A 123 -4.84 -22.29 -11.03
C ASP A 123 -5.36 -20.90 -10.66
N LEU A 124 -6.21 -20.84 -9.63
CA LEU A 124 -6.79 -19.61 -9.09
C LEU A 124 -5.97 -19.06 -7.92
N PHE A 125 -5.73 -17.76 -7.95
CA PHE A 125 -5.05 -17.02 -6.89
C PHE A 125 -5.85 -15.78 -6.50
N GLU A 126 -5.99 -15.55 -5.20
CA GLU A 126 -6.61 -14.35 -4.67
C GLU A 126 -5.53 -13.33 -4.28
N VAL A 127 -5.68 -12.09 -4.76
CA VAL A 127 -4.81 -10.96 -4.43
C VAL A 127 -5.57 -9.96 -3.57
N THR A 128 -5.01 -9.68 -2.39
CA THR A 128 -5.55 -8.71 -1.43
C THR A 128 -4.44 -7.80 -0.89
N ALA A 129 -4.81 -6.62 -0.41
CA ALA A 129 -3.89 -5.73 0.28
C ALA A 129 -4.50 -5.29 1.62
N GLN A 130 -3.65 -5.12 2.64
CA GLN A 130 -4.11 -4.88 4.01
C GLN A 130 -4.95 -3.61 4.18
N ASP A 131 -4.67 -2.59 3.37
CA ASP A 131 -5.24 -1.25 3.54
C ASP A 131 -6.49 -1.00 2.68
N VAL A 132 -6.90 -1.96 1.85
CA VAL A 132 -8.07 -1.84 0.95
C VAL A 132 -8.92 -3.11 0.99
N ASP A 133 -10.23 -2.93 0.89
CA ASP A 133 -11.19 -4.04 0.81
C ASP A 133 -11.28 -4.65 -0.61
N ALA A 134 -10.46 -4.15 -1.54
CA ALA A 134 -10.42 -4.64 -2.91
C ALA A 134 -9.75 -6.02 -2.99
N THR A 135 -10.34 -6.90 -3.79
CA THR A 135 -9.87 -8.26 -4.01
C THR A 135 -9.90 -8.56 -5.50
N PHE A 136 -8.89 -9.27 -5.98
CA PHE A 136 -8.81 -9.70 -7.38
C PHE A 136 -8.55 -11.20 -7.45
N CYS A 137 -9.34 -11.89 -8.26
CA CYS A 137 -9.15 -13.29 -8.58
C CYS A 137 -8.33 -13.40 -9.86
N LEU A 138 -7.23 -14.14 -9.81
CA LEU A 138 -6.32 -14.39 -10.92
C LEU A 138 -6.43 -15.85 -11.35
N GLY A 139 -6.79 -16.11 -12.60
CA GLY A 139 -6.73 -17.44 -13.20
C GLY A 139 -5.50 -17.59 -14.06
N VAL A 140 -4.55 -18.43 -13.67
CA VAL A 140 -3.27 -18.66 -14.34
C VAL A 140 -3.31 -19.98 -15.11
N SER A 141 -2.95 -19.95 -16.39
CA SER A 141 -2.82 -21.15 -17.23
C SER A 141 -1.49 -21.14 -18.00
N PRO A 142 -0.80 -22.28 -18.18
CA PRO A 142 -1.12 -23.61 -17.66
C PRO A 142 -0.97 -23.72 -16.12
N PRO A 143 -1.55 -24.76 -15.49
CA PRO A 143 -1.43 -24.97 -14.05
C PRO A 143 -0.01 -25.37 -13.67
N GLU A 144 0.28 -25.29 -12.38
CA GLU A 144 1.61 -25.40 -11.81
C GLU A 144 2.28 -26.74 -12.20
N PRO A 145 3.47 -26.69 -12.81
CA PRO A 145 4.20 -27.90 -13.15
C PRO A 145 4.79 -28.58 -11.91
N GLU A 146 5.01 -29.90 -12.01
CA GLU A 146 5.55 -30.68 -10.89
C GLU A 146 6.92 -30.16 -10.41
N PRO A 147 7.15 -30.02 -9.09
CA PRO A 147 8.32 -29.35 -8.49
C PRO A 147 9.67 -30.07 -8.67
N ALA A 148 9.72 -31.13 -9.50
CA ALA A 148 10.94 -31.88 -9.81
C ALA A 148 11.44 -31.67 -11.24
N LEU A 149 10.75 -30.86 -12.03
CA LEU A 149 11.10 -30.60 -13.42
C LEU A 149 12.25 -29.58 -13.53
N GLU A 150 13.27 -29.93 -14.30
CA GLU A 150 14.44 -29.09 -14.57
C GLU A 150 14.27 -28.35 -15.90
N ASN A 151 14.68 -27.07 -15.96
CA ASN A 151 14.69 -26.25 -17.16
C ASN A 151 13.32 -26.17 -17.88
N ILE A 152 12.30 -25.71 -17.16
CA ILE A 152 10.97 -25.47 -17.72
C ILE A 152 10.90 -24.06 -18.29
N THR A 153 10.37 -23.94 -19.51
CA THR A 153 9.96 -22.67 -20.09
C THR A 153 8.44 -22.67 -20.25
N VAL A 154 7.74 -21.80 -19.53
CA VAL A 154 6.29 -21.64 -19.63
C VAL A 154 5.94 -20.26 -20.17
N GLY A 155 4.96 -20.22 -21.07
CA GLY A 155 4.22 -19.00 -21.38
C GLY A 155 2.94 -19.03 -20.56
N LEU A 156 2.70 -17.98 -19.79
CA LEU A 156 1.51 -17.87 -18.94
C LEU A 156 0.44 -17.08 -19.70
N SER A 157 -0.81 -17.48 -19.52
CA SER A 157 -1.97 -16.65 -19.77
C SER A 157 -2.66 -16.45 -18.43
N VAL A 158 -2.94 -15.19 -18.10
CA VAL A 158 -3.48 -14.81 -16.80
C VAL A 158 -4.76 -14.00 -17.02
N THR A 159 -5.85 -14.48 -16.44
CA THR A 159 -7.13 -13.79 -16.43
C THR A 159 -7.34 -13.08 -15.10
N VAL A 160 -8.00 -11.93 -15.12
CA VAL A 160 -8.25 -11.12 -13.91
C VAL A 160 -9.74 -10.86 -13.79
N GLU A 161 -10.31 -11.20 -12.64
CA GLU A 161 -11.67 -10.86 -12.25
C GLU A 161 -11.67 -10.04 -10.97
N GLU A 162 -12.52 -9.00 -10.91
CA GLU A 162 -12.69 -8.21 -9.69
C GLU A 162 -13.59 -8.96 -8.71
N GLY A 163 -13.12 -9.12 -7.47
CA GLY A 163 -13.81 -9.89 -6.44
C GLY A 163 -12.99 -11.08 -5.97
N ARG A 164 -13.63 -11.91 -5.16
CA ARG A 164 -13.06 -13.15 -4.65
C ARG A 164 -13.15 -14.26 -5.69
N CYS A 165 -12.23 -15.20 -5.57
CA CYS A 165 -12.45 -16.56 -6.05
C CYS A 165 -13.40 -17.27 -5.05
#